data_AF-A0A5C8DC00-F1
#
_entry.id   AF-A0A5C8DC00-F1
#
_cell.length_a   1.000
_cell.length_b   1.000
_cell.length_c   1.000
_cell.angle_alpha   90.00
_cell.angle_beta   90.00
_cell.angle_gamma   90.00
#
_symmetry.space_group_name_H-M   'P 1'
#
loop_
_entity.id
_entity.type
_entity.pdbx_description
1 polymer ?
#
loop_
_entity_poly.entity_id
_entity_poly.type
_entity_poly.pdbx_seq_one_letter_code
_entity_poly.pdbx_strand_id
1 'polypeptide(L)'
;MKRKIKILIDIIMFFIFIYLMSYRAGRGLFLHGVLGCVLFTLFIIHHLLNIRWYFGLNKGKYNWTRKSFAIIDFILLTDMILMAISSVMMSGSVFSFSPFISTQFARDLHVSSTAWGFIFTALHLGLHTNSAFKKIIRIIK
;
A
#
# COMPACT_ATOMS: atom_id res chain seq x y z
N MET A 1 22.44 0.19 7.39
CA MET A 1 22.02 0.00 5.98
C MET A 1 20.56 -0.44 5.83
N LYS A 2 20.10 -1.52 6.50
CA LYS A 2 18.72 -2.05 6.38
C LYS A 2 17.61 -1.00 6.57
N ARG A 3 17.76 -0.04 7.50
CA ARG A 3 16.76 1.02 7.76
C ARG A 3 16.63 2.04 6.61
N LYS A 4 17.74 2.44 5.98
CA LYS A 4 17.71 3.38 4.85
C LYS A 4 16.97 2.78 3.66
N ILE A 5 17.21 1.49 3.39
CA ILE A 5 16.54 0.74 2.31
C ILE A 5 15.04 0.66 2.55
N LYS A 6 14.59 0.36 3.77
CA LYS A 6 13.15 0.36 4.12
C LYS A 6 12.50 1.70 3.82
N ILE A 7 13.08 2.80 4.33
CA ILE A 7 12.56 4.15 4.11
C ILE A 7 12.51 4.49 2.62
N LEU A 8 13.55 4.13 1.85
CA LEU A 8 13.56 4.35 0.41
C LEU A 8 12.42 3.60 -0.30
N ILE A 9 12.21 2.32 0.04
CA ILE A 9 11.12 1.51 -0.49
C ILE A 9 9.76 2.14 -0.15
N ASP A 10 9.57 2.56 1.10
CA ASP A 10 8.32 3.17 1.57
C ASP A 10 8.03 4.47 0.80
N ILE A 11 9.05 5.31 0.58
CA ILE A 11 8.94 6.56 -0.19
C ILE A 11 8.57 6.25 -1.66
N ILE A 12 9.28 5.31 -2.29
CA ILE A 12 9.03 4.94 -3.70
C ILE A 12 7.62 4.37 -3.84
N MET A 13 7.21 3.46 -2.94
CA MET A 13 5.85 2.89 -2.94
C MET A 13 4.79 3.98 -2.83
N PHE A 14 4.97 4.93 -1.91
CA PHE A 14 4.02 6.02 -1.72
C PHE A 14 3.86 6.87 -3.00
N PHE A 15 4.97 7.27 -3.63
CA PHE A 15 4.90 8.05 -4.87
C PHE A 15 4.30 7.27 -6.04
N ILE A 16 4.63 5.98 -6.18
CA ILE A 16 4.02 5.12 -7.21
C ILE A 16 2.52 4.99 -6.96
N PHE A 17 2.10 4.75 -5.73
CA PHE A 17 0.69 4.61 -5.37
C PHE A 17 -0.11 5.88 -5.70
N ILE A 18 0.38 7.05 -5.27
CA ILE A 18 -0.25 8.34 -5.61
C ILE A 18 -0.33 8.53 -7.12
N TYR A 19 0.74 8.19 -7.82
CA TYR A 19 0.75 8.29 -9.27
C TYR A 19 -0.28 7.36 -9.94
N LEU A 20 -0.48 6.15 -9.43
CA LEU A 20 -1.44 5.17 -9.95
C LEU A 20 -2.90 5.57 -9.73
N MET A 21 -3.21 6.52 -8.84
CA MET A 21 -4.58 7.00 -8.60
C MET A 21 -5.27 7.57 -9.85
N SER A 22 -4.53 7.91 -10.91
CA SER A 22 -5.09 8.32 -12.20
C SER A 22 -4.37 7.64 -13.35
N TYR A 23 -5.12 6.89 -14.16
CA TYR A 23 -4.62 6.37 -15.44
C TYR A 23 -4.74 7.41 -16.58
N ARG A 24 -5.52 8.48 -16.39
CA ARG A 24 -5.73 9.57 -17.36
C ARG A 24 -4.60 10.61 -17.33
N ALA A 25 -3.81 10.67 -16.27
CA ALA A 25 -2.64 11.55 -16.19
C ALA A 25 -1.50 11.05 -17.09
N GLY A 26 -1.64 11.25 -18.41
CA GLY A 26 -0.55 11.29 -19.38
C GLY A 26 0.14 9.98 -19.79
N ARG A 27 -0.31 8.78 -19.39
CA ARG A 27 0.51 7.55 -19.55
C ARG A 27 -0.21 6.25 -19.98
N GLY A 28 -1.53 6.24 -20.08
CA GLY A 28 -2.28 5.10 -20.63
C GLY A 28 -2.32 3.85 -19.76
N LEU A 29 -3.19 2.91 -20.14
CA LEU A 29 -3.55 1.73 -19.35
C LEU A 29 -2.37 0.76 -19.17
N PHE A 30 -1.49 0.64 -20.16
CA PHE A 30 -0.29 -0.20 -20.11
C PHE A 30 0.69 0.22 -19.01
N LEU A 31 1.07 1.51 -18.96
CA LEU A 31 2.00 2.01 -17.94
C LEU A 31 1.39 1.92 -16.53
N HIS A 32 0.07 2.11 -16.41
CA HIS A 32 -0.64 1.88 -15.15
C HIS A 32 -0.48 0.42 -14.68
N GLY A 33 -0.70 -0.56 -15.56
CA GLY A 33 -0.50 -1.98 -15.21
C GLY A 33 0.93 -2.32 -14.84
N VAL A 34 1.92 -1.85 -15.61
CA VAL A 34 3.35 -2.10 -15.31
C VAL A 34 3.74 -1.52 -13.95
N LEU A 35 3.36 -0.27 -13.66
CA LEU A 35 3.65 0.36 -12.38
C LEU A 35 2.87 -0.28 -11.23
N GLY A 36 1.66 -0.80 -11.49
CA GLY A 36 0.91 -1.62 -10.53
C GLY A 36 1.69 -2.88 -10.14
N CYS A 37 2.26 -3.60 -11.12
CA CYS A 37 3.12 -4.77 -10.85
C CYS A 37 4.36 -4.40 -10.02
N VAL A 38 4.98 -3.25 -10.30
CA VAL A 38 6.11 -2.73 -9.51
C VAL A 38 5.67 -2.41 -8.08
N LEU A 39 4.52 -1.74 -7.90
CA LEU A 39 3.98 -1.42 -6.58
C LEU A 39 3.74 -2.68 -5.74
N PHE A 40 3.07 -3.70 -6.28
CA PHE A 40 2.82 -4.94 -5.55
C PHE A 40 4.10 -5.72 -5.24
N THR A 41 5.09 -5.68 -6.13
CA THR A 41 6.42 -6.27 -5.88
C THR A 41 7.10 -5.58 -4.71
N LEU A 42 7.12 -4.23 -4.71
CA LEU A 42 7.68 -3.45 -3.60
C LEU A 42 6.92 -3.69 -2.30
N PHE A 43 5.59 -3.85 -2.36
CA PHE A 43 4.75 -4.19 -1.21
C PHE A 43 5.13 -5.53 -0.57
N ILE A 44 5.43 -6.55 -1.39
CA ILE A 44 5.94 -7.84 -0.89
C ILE A 44 7.31 -7.64 -0.23
N ILE A 45 8.23 -6.91 -0.89
CA ILE A 45 9.57 -6.64 -0.33
C ILE A 45 9.46 -5.87 0.99
N HIS A 46 8.57 -4.88 1.08
CA HIS A 46 8.28 -4.15 2.31
C HIS A 46 7.89 -5.11 3.44
N HIS A 47 6.97 -6.04 3.18
CA HIS A 47 6.55 -7.04 4.16
C HIS A 47 7.68 -7.98 4.59
N LEU A 48 8.49 -8.47 3.64
CA LEU A 48 9.65 -9.32 3.93
C LEU A 48 10.68 -8.58 4.80
N LEU A 49 10.97 -7.32 4.48
CA LEU A 49 11.87 -6.48 5.27
C LEU A 49 11.32 -6.19 6.67
N ASN A 50 9.99 -6.19 6.83
CA ASN A 50 9.29 -5.96 8.08
C ASN A 50 8.77 -7.24 8.76
N ILE A 51 9.24 -8.43 8.37
CA ILE A 51 8.73 -9.72 8.88
C ILE A 51 8.77 -9.85 10.41
N ARG A 52 9.71 -9.17 11.07
CA ARG A 52 9.84 -9.14 12.54
C ARG A 52 8.63 -8.52 13.24
N TRP A 53 7.87 -7.65 12.55
CA TRP A 53 6.65 -7.06 13.08
C TRP A 53 5.60 -8.15 13.36
N TYR A 54 5.42 -9.10 12.44
CA TYR A 54 4.52 -10.23 12.62
C TYR A 54 4.87 -11.09 13.84
N PHE A 55 6.16 -11.43 14.03
CA PHE A 55 6.61 -12.14 15.23
C PHE A 55 6.44 -11.31 16.51
N GLY A 56 6.51 -9.99 16.39
CA GLY A 56 6.25 -9.06 17.49
C GLY A 56 4.80 -9.07 17.95
N LEU A 57 3.84 -9.40 17.08
CA LEU A 57 2.41 -9.41 17.40
C LEU A 57 2.07 -10.35 18.57
N ASN A 58 2.80 -11.46 18.72
CA ASN A 58 2.56 -12.43 19.80
C ASN A 58 3.23 -12.06 21.13
N LYS A 59 3.93 -10.92 21.21
CA LYS A 59 4.76 -10.54 22.36
C LYS A 59 4.28 -9.26 23.04
N GLY A 60 4.16 -9.30 24.38
CA GLY A 60 3.90 -8.13 25.24
C GLY A 60 2.43 -7.70 25.33
N LYS A 61 2.13 -6.77 26.25
CA LYS A 61 0.76 -6.23 26.45
C LYS A 61 0.38 -5.29 25.30
N TYR A 62 -0.87 -5.40 24.83
CA TYR A 62 -1.44 -4.51 23.83
C TYR A 62 -2.08 -3.30 24.49
N ASN A 63 -1.39 -2.16 24.48
CA ASN A 63 -2.01 -0.87 24.81
C ASN A 63 -2.90 -0.40 23.63
N TRP A 64 -3.76 0.59 23.90
CA TRP A 64 -4.70 1.13 22.91
C TRP A 64 -4.02 1.56 21.61
N THR A 65 -2.88 2.25 21.70
CA THR A 65 -2.15 2.71 20.52
C THR A 65 -1.68 1.54 19.67
N ARG A 66 -1.03 0.53 20.26
CA ARG A 66 -0.57 -0.65 19.53
C ARG A 66 -1.70 -1.44 18.86
N LYS A 67 -2.87 -1.53 19.50
CA LYS A 67 -4.06 -2.14 18.87
C LYS A 67 -4.48 -1.37 17.63
N SER A 68 -4.58 -0.04 17.70
CA SER A 68 -4.96 0.80 16.56
C SER A 68 -4.01 0.65 15.37
N PHE A 69 -2.69 0.65 15.61
CA PHE A 69 -1.70 0.39 14.57
C PHE A 69 -1.92 -0.98 13.92
N ALA A 70 -2.01 -2.04 14.73
CA ALA A 70 -2.20 -3.39 14.21
C ALA A 70 -3.49 -3.52 13.38
N ILE A 71 -4.60 -2.94 13.85
CA ILE A 71 -5.88 -2.97 13.12
C ILE A 71 -5.75 -2.29 11.76
N ILE A 72 -5.17 -1.09 11.71
CA ILE A 72 -5.00 -0.35 10.45
C ILE A 72 -4.05 -1.09 9.50
N ASP A 73 -2.97 -1.67 10.01
CA ASP A 73 -2.02 -2.44 9.21
C ASP A 73 -2.69 -3.69 8.60
N PHE A 74 -3.53 -4.40 9.36
CA PHE A 74 -4.27 -5.55 8.85
C PHE A 74 -5.38 -5.18 7.86
N ILE A 75 -6.08 -4.07 8.09
CA ILE A 75 -7.08 -3.54 7.14
C ILE A 75 -6.38 -3.16 5.83
N LEU A 76 -5.28 -2.42 5.90
CA LEU A 76 -4.51 -2.02 4.73
C LEU A 76 -3.91 -3.22 3.98
N LEU A 77 -3.42 -4.23 4.71
CA LEU A 77 -2.95 -5.49 4.10
C LEU A 77 -4.07 -6.17 3.31
N THR A 78 -5.26 -6.26 3.90
CA THR A 78 -6.44 -6.87 3.25
C THR A 78 -6.86 -6.07 2.02
N ASP A 79 -6.90 -4.75 2.12
CA ASP A 79 -7.23 -3.85 1.02
C ASP A 79 -6.25 -4.00 -0.17
N MET A 80 -4.94 -4.05 0.12
CA MET A 80 -3.91 -4.25 -0.91
C MET A 80 -4.02 -5.62 -1.60
N ILE A 81 -4.46 -6.66 -0.89
CA ILE A 81 -4.75 -7.98 -1.49
C ILE A 81 -5.98 -7.90 -2.41
N LEU A 82 -7.06 -7.24 -1.99
CA LEU A 82 -8.24 -7.03 -2.85
C LEU A 82 -7.91 -6.22 -4.11
N MET A 83 -7.06 -5.20 -3.95
CA MET A 83 -6.56 -4.39 -5.06
C MET A 83 -5.70 -5.22 -6.02
N ALA A 84 -4.85 -6.10 -5.51
CA ALA A 84 -4.04 -7.01 -6.33
C ALA A 84 -4.89 -8.02 -7.09
N ILE A 85 -5.86 -8.67 -6.41
CA ILE A 85 -6.77 -9.64 -7.03
C ILE A 85 -7.57 -8.98 -8.16
N SER A 86 -8.18 -7.82 -7.89
CA SER A 86 -8.92 -7.08 -8.90
C SER A 86 -8.04 -6.64 -10.08
N SER A 87 -6.78 -6.25 -9.82
CA SER A 87 -5.80 -5.94 -10.87
C SER A 87 -5.53 -7.14 -11.79
N VAL A 88 -5.39 -8.34 -11.22
CA VAL A 88 -5.20 -9.59 -11.98
C VAL A 88 -6.45 -9.91 -12.80
N MET A 89 -7.64 -9.76 -12.24
CA MET A 89 -8.90 -9.98 -12.96
C MET A 89 -9.07 -9.02 -14.16
N MET A 90 -8.56 -7.80 -14.05
CA MET A 90 -8.61 -6.80 -15.13
C MET A 90 -7.45 -6.91 -16.14
N SER A 91 -6.50 -7.82 -15.92
CA SER A 91 -5.21 -7.82 -16.64
C SER A 91 -5.33 -8.03 -18.16
N GLY A 92 -6.37 -8.69 -18.68
CA GLY A 92 -6.56 -8.83 -20.14
C GLY A 92 -6.98 -7.55 -20.85
N SER A 93 -7.37 -6.50 -20.13
CA SER A 93 -7.51 -5.16 -20.71
C SER A 93 -6.17 -4.46 -20.95
N VAL A 94 -5.09 -4.95 -20.32
CA VAL A 94 -3.78 -4.31 -20.29
C VAL A 94 -2.71 -5.12 -21.01
N PHE A 95 -2.72 -6.43 -20.80
CA PHE A 95 -1.67 -7.35 -21.23
C PHE A 95 -2.25 -8.36 -22.22
N SER A 96 -1.75 -8.35 -23.45
CA SER A 96 -2.22 -9.24 -24.52
C SER A 96 -2.03 -10.74 -24.23
N PHE A 97 -1.12 -11.09 -23.31
CA PHE A 97 -0.88 -12.47 -22.89
C PHE A 97 -1.85 -12.98 -21.82
N SER A 98 -2.64 -12.09 -21.21
CA SER A 98 -3.49 -12.47 -20.09
C SER A 98 -4.75 -13.20 -20.58
N PRO A 99 -5.11 -14.34 -19.97
CA PRO A 99 -6.32 -15.09 -20.32
C PRO A 99 -7.59 -14.50 -19.69
N PHE A 100 -7.48 -13.46 -18.85
CA PHE A 100 -8.60 -12.94 -18.08
C PHE A 100 -9.40 -11.89 -18.85
N ILE A 101 -10.73 -12.04 -18.88
CA ILE A 101 -11.63 -11.03 -19.44
C ILE A 101 -11.98 -10.04 -18.34
N SER A 102 -11.67 -8.76 -18.56
CA SER A 102 -12.00 -7.70 -17.61
C SER A 102 -13.52 -7.55 -17.47
N THR A 103 -14.02 -7.68 -16.23
CA THR A 103 -15.44 -7.51 -15.91
C THR A 103 -15.69 -6.18 -15.20
N GLN A 104 -16.94 -5.72 -15.21
CA GLN A 104 -17.35 -4.54 -14.45
C GLN A 104 -17.11 -4.73 -12.95
N PHE A 105 -17.38 -5.93 -12.42
CA PHE A 105 -17.11 -6.27 -11.03
C PHE A 105 -15.62 -6.10 -10.66
N ALA A 106 -14.71 -6.57 -11.50
CA ALA A 106 -13.28 -6.41 -11.28
C ALA A 106 -12.89 -4.93 -11.21
N ARG A 107 -13.46 -4.10 -12.09
CA ARG A 107 -13.25 -2.66 -12.11
C ARG A 107 -13.79 -1.97 -10.86
N ASP A 108 -15.00 -2.30 -10.44
CA ASP A 108 -15.62 -1.68 -9.27
C ASP A 108 -14.87 -2.07 -7.99
N LEU A 109 -14.44 -3.32 -7.87
CA LEU A 109 -13.59 -3.77 -6.77
C LEU A 109 -12.24 -3.05 -6.77
N HIS A 110 -11.61 -2.89 -7.94
CA HIS A 110 -10.33 -2.20 -8.07
C HIS A 110 -10.42 -0.73 -7.67
N VAL A 111 -11.42 0.01 -8.18
CA VAL A 111 -11.61 1.42 -7.86
C VAL A 111 -12.00 1.61 -6.39
N SER A 112 -12.87 0.75 -5.87
CA SER A 112 -13.31 0.82 -4.47
C SER A 112 -12.15 0.55 -3.50
N SER A 113 -11.38 -0.52 -3.73
CA SER A 113 -10.18 -0.81 -2.94
C SER A 113 -9.14 0.30 -3.08
N THR A 114 -8.93 0.86 -4.28
CA THR A 114 -7.99 1.99 -4.45
C THR A 114 -8.39 3.22 -3.63
N ALA A 115 -9.68 3.55 -3.59
CA ALA A 115 -10.19 4.67 -2.80
C ALA A 115 -10.01 4.44 -1.28
N TRP A 116 -10.35 3.25 -0.79
CA TRP A 116 -10.16 2.88 0.61
C TRP A 116 -8.68 2.77 0.99
N GLY A 117 -7.87 2.15 0.14
CA GLY A 117 -6.42 2.05 0.27
C GLY A 117 -5.73 3.40 0.38
N PHE A 118 -6.22 4.42 -0.33
CA PHE A 118 -5.73 5.80 -0.17
C PHE A 118 -5.99 6.35 1.23
N ILE A 119 -7.21 6.18 1.75
CA ILE A 119 -7.58 6.62 3.11
C ILE A 119 -6.74 5.88 4.16
N PHE A 120 -6.65 4.55 4.05
CA PHE A 120 -5.90 3.74 5.01
C PHE A 120 -4.40 3.99 4.96
N THR A 121 -3.83 4.25 3.78
CA THR A 121 -2.43 4.65 3.64
C THR A 121 -2.16 5.99 4.33
N ALA A 122 -3.07 6.97 4.21
CA ALA A 122 -2.95 8.25 4.92
C ALA A 122 -3.01 8.07 6.44
N LEU A 123 -3.93 7.23 6.94
CA LEU A 123 -4.03 6.90 8.36
C LEU A 123 -2.79 6.17 8.89
N HIS A 124 -2.30 5.17 8.15
CA HIS A 124 -1.08 4.44 8.47
C HIS A 124 0.12 5.39 8.58
N LEU A 125 0.32 6.26 7.57
CA LEU A 125 1.40 7.24 7.57
C LEU A 125 1.29 8.22 8.75
N GLY A 126 0.08 8.75 9.01
CA GLY A 126 -0.17 9.68 10.10
C GLY A 126 0.13 9.08 11.47
N LEU A 127 -0.25 7.82 11.69
CA LEU A 127 0.06 7.13 12.94
C LEU A 127 1.57 6.92 13.11
N HIS A 128 2.27 6.45 12.08
CA HIS A 128 3.72 6.21 12.15
C HIS A 128 4.55 7.50 12.31
N THR A 129 4.07 8.62 11.76
CA THR A 129 4.77 9.91 11.83
C THR A 129 4.43 10.73 13.08
N ASN A 130 3.36 10.41 13.81
CA ASN A 130 2.91 11.16 15.00
C ASN A 130 4.03 11.39 16.03
N SER A 131 4.83 10.36 16.34
CA SER A 131 5.96 10.49 17.28
C SER A 131 7.09 11.37 16.74
N ALA A 132 7.34 11.36 15.42
CA ALA A 132 8.32 12.23 14.79
C ALA A 132 7.84 13.69 14.77
N PHE A 133 6.57 13.90 14.46
CA PHE A 133 5.93 15.22 14.42
C PHE A 133 5.93 15.88 15.80
N LYS A 134 5.57 15.12 16.85
CA LYS A 134 5.67 15.57 18.26
C LYS A 134 7.09 15.96 18.64
N LYS A 135 8.10 15.27 18.11
CA LYS A 135 9.51 15.58 18.38
C LYS A 135 9.95 16.87 17.70
N ILE A 136 9.52 17.11 16.46
CA ILE A 136 9.81 18.35 15.72
C ILE A 136 9.15 19.56 16.38
N ILE A 137 7.88 19.45 16.78
CA ILE A 137 7.15 20.52 17.47
C ILE A 137 7.86 20.94 18.78
N ARG A 138 8.45 19.98 19.50
CA ARG A 138 9.24 20.26 20.72
C ARG A 138 10.59 20.94 20.48
N ILE A 139 11.11 20.90 19.25
CA ILE A 139 12.38 21.55 18.89
C ILE A 139 12.13 22.99 18.45
N ILE A 140 10.97 23.26 17.85
CA ILE A 140 10.56 24.58 17.37
C ILE A 140 10.04 25.46 18.53
N LYS A 141 9.55 24.84 19.60
CA LYS A 141 9.09 25.50 20.83
C LYS A 141 10.22 25.63 21.84
#